data_AF-A0A7G5LIY5-F1
#
_entry.id   AF-A0A7G5LIY5-F1
#
_cell.length_a   1.000
_cell.length_b   1.000
_cell.length_c   1.000
_cell.angle_alpha   90.00
_cell.angle_beta   90.00
_cell.angle_gamma   90.00
#
_symmetry.space_group_name_H-M   'P 1'
#
loop_
_entity.id
_entity.type
_entity.pdbx_description
1 polymer ?
#
loop_
_entity_poly.entity_id
_entity_poly.type
_entity_poly.pdbx_seq_one_letter_code
_entity_poly.pdbx_strand_id
1 'polypeptide(L)' 'MSQNLASAIDGMNSQSVLRDSDPAFIWAMEARWACAAAVGYLNGGTVDVESVQKCDCFHQRYLSFR' A
#
# COMPACT_ATOMS: atom_id res chain seq x y z
N MET A 1 -21.06 29.20 0.34
CA MET A 1 -19.94 28.24 0.22
C MET A 1 -20.22 27.41 -1.04
N SER A 2 -19.25 27.21 -1.94
CA SER A 2 -19.51 26.44 -3.16
C SER A 2 -19.80 24.98 -2.81
N GLN A 3 -20.82 24.39 -3.44
CA GLN A 3 -21.26 23.03 -3.13
C GLN A 3 -20.14 21.99 -3.36
N ASN A 4 -19.26 22.26 -4.33
CA ASN A 4 -18.09 21.44 -4.61
C ASN A 4 -17.08 21.40 -3.44
N LEU A 5 -16.90 22.50 -2.71
CA LEU A 5 -15.98 22.55 -1.58
C LEU A 5 -16.52 21.71 -0.40
N ALA A 6 -17.82 21.79 -0.12
CA ALA A 6 -18.44 21.00 0.95
C ALA A 6 -18.31 19.50 0.67
N SER A 7 -18.65 19.05 -0.54
CA SER A 7 -18.51 17.64 -0.92
C SER A 7 -17.06 17.14 -0.87
N ALA A 8 -16.09 17.99 -1.21
CA ALA A 8 -14.67 17.63 -1.12
C ALA A 8 -14.21 17.45 0.34
N ILE A 9 -14.65 18.35 1.24
CA ILE A 9 -14.38 18.23 2.68
C ILE A 9 -14.99 16.93 3.24
N ASP A 10 -16.23 16.63 2.89
CA ASP A 10 -16.90 15.40 3.34
C ASP A 10 -16.18 14.14 2.83
N GLY A 11 -15.73 14.16 1.56
CA GLY A 11 -14.93 13.08 0.98
C GLY A 11 -13.61 12.86 1.72
N MET A 12 -12.90 13.94 2.08
CA MET A 12 -11.66 13.87 2.86
C MET A 12 -11.87 13.31 4.28
N ASN A 13 -13.04 13.55 4.87
CA ASN A 13 -13.39 13.04 6.19
C ASN A 13 -13.96 11.61 6.18
N SER A 14 -14.09 11.00 5.00
CA SER A 14 -14.55 9.61 4.89
C SER A 14 -13.55 8.65 5.56
N GLN A 15 -14.07 7.61 6.21
CA GLN A 15 -13.22 6.62 6.90
C GLN A 15 -12.26 5.91 5.94
N SER A 16 -12.62 5.73 4.68
CA SER A 16 -11.71 5.18 3.67
C SER A 16 -10.49 6.06 3.45
N VAL A 17 -10.67 7.39 3.31
CA VAL A 17 -9.56 8.32 3.08
C VAL A 17 -8.71 8.48 4.33
N LEU A 18 -9.33 8.53 5.52
CA LEU A 18 -8.59 8.63 6.78
C LEU A 18 -7.70 7.40 7.01
N ARG A 19 -8.22 6.20 6.72
CA ARG A 19 -7.49 4.92 6.88
C ARG A 19 -6.36 4.71 5.87
N ASP A 20 -6.30 5.49 4.79
CA ASP A 20 -5.15 5.43 3.87
C ASP A 20 -3.84 5.87 4.56
N SER A 21 -3.93 6.55 5.70
CA SER A 21 -2.78 6.91 6.54
C SER A 21 -2.45 5.89 7.63
N ASP A 22 -3.25 4.82 7.78
CA ASP A 22 -2.99 3.80 8.79
C ASP A 22 -1.68 3.06 8.47
N PRO A 23 -0.82 2.82 9.48
CA PRO A 23 0.41 2.06 9.28
C PRO A 23 0.16 0.68 8.64
N ALA A 24 -0.94 0.00 9.01
CA ALA A 24 -1.31 -1.27 8.42
C ALA A 24 -1.58 -1.17 6.91
N PHE A 25 -2.25 -0.11 6.46
CA PHE A 25 -2.53 0.11 5.04
C PHE A 25 -1.25 0.45 4.27
N ILE A 26 -0.43 1.37 4.80
CA ILE A 26 0.85 1.76 4.19
C ILE A 26 1.74 0.53 3.99
N TRP A 27 1.95 -0.27 5.04
CA TRP A 27 2.80 -1.46 4.94
C TRP A 27 2.19 -2.58 4.09
N ALA A 28 0.86 -2.68 4.00
CA ALA A 28 0.22 -3.59 3.04
C ALA A 28 0.55 -3.20 1.60
N MET A 29 0.49 -1.90 1.28
CA MET A 29 0.78 -1.38 -0.05
C MET A 29 2.26 -1.53 -0.42
N GLU A 30 3.16 -1.20 0.50
CA GLU A 30 4.60 -1.40 0.33
C GLU A 30 4.95 -2.88 0.12
N ALA A 31 4.38 -3.78 0.94
CA ALA A 31 4.56 -5.22 0.78
C ALA A 31 4.06 -5.70 -0.59
N ARG A 32 2.88 -5.26 -1.01
CA ARG A 32 2.32 -5.59 -2.33
C ARG A 32 3.29 -5.20 -3.45
N TRP A 33 3.83 -3.99 -3.45
CA TRP A 33 4.74 -3.53 -4.49
C TRP A 33 6.08 -4.28 -4.47
N ALA A 34 6.66 -4.50 -3.29
CA ALA A 34 7.90 -5.26 -3.15
C ALA A 34 7.74 -6.70 -3.64
N CYS A 35 6.65 -7.38 -3.27
CA CYS A 35 6.38 -8.75 -3.71
C CYS A 35 6.06 -8.83 -5.21
N ALA A 36 5.36 -7.85 -5.77
CA ALA A 36 5.13 -7.77 -7.21
C ALA A 36 6.45 -7.63 -8.00
N ALA A 37 7.39 -6.82 -7.49
CA ALA A 37 8.73 -6.71 -8.06
C ALA A 37 9.50 -8.04 -7.97
N ALA A 38 9.46 -8.69 -6.79
CA ALA A 38 10.13 -9.96 -6.55
C ALA A 38 9.68 -11.09 -7.51
N VAL A 39 8.38 -11.18 -7.83
CA VAL A 39 7.86 -12.16 -8.79
C VAL A 39 8.02 -11.73 -10.26
N GLY A 40 8.67 -10.59 -10.50
CA GLY A 40 8.91 -10.10 -11.84
C GLY A 40 7.65 -9.60 -12.55
N TYR A 41 6.64 -9.10 -11.83
CA TYR A 41 5.36 -8.67 -12.40
C TYR A 41 5.54 -7.66 -13.56
N LEU A 42 6.50 -6.74 -13.43
CA LEU A 42 6.84 -5.77 -14.48
C LEU A 42 7.97 -6.26 -15.43
N ASN A 43 8.63 -7.37 -15.10
CA ASN A 43 9.83 -7.87 -15.79
C ASN A 43 9.59 -9.23 -16.46
N GLY A 44 8.39 -9.44 -16.99
CA GLY A 44 8.03 -10.65 -17.76
C GLY A 44 8.01 -11.95 -16.93
N GLY A 45 7.86 -11.86 -15.61
CA GLY A 45 7.82 -13.01 -14.70
C GLY A 45 9.20 -13.50 -14.26
N THR A 46 10.28 -12.79 -14.59
CA THR A 46 11.62 -13.13 -14.11
C THR A 46 11.71 -12.83 -12.61
N VAL A 47 11.90 -13.87 -11.80
CA VAL A 47 12.02 -13.72 -10.35
C VAL A 47 13.29 -12.95 -10.02
N ASP A 48 13.15 -11.87 -9.28
CA ASP A 48 14.24 -11.07 -8.73
C ASP A 48 14.51 -11.52 -7.29
N VAL A 49 15.52 -12.38 -7.14
CA VAL A 49 15.92 -12.97 -5.86
C VAL A 49 16.35 -11.90 -4.86
N GLU A 50 16.92 -10.77 -5.31
CA GLU A 50 17.31 -9.67 -4.41
C GLU A 50 16.07 -8.97 -3.83
N SER A 51 15.04 -8.78 -4.66
CA SER A 51 13.77 -8.20 -4.23
C SER A 51 12.92 -9.12 -3.33
N VAL A 52 13.14 -10.44 -3.34
CA VAL A 52 12.41 -11.39 -2.47
C VAL A 52 12.62 -11.05 -0.98
N GLN A 53 13.85 -10.75 -0.57
CA GLN A 53 14.12 -10.43 0.84
C GLN A 53 13.38 -9.16 1.30
N LYS A 54 13.22 -8.19 0.39
CA LYS A 54 12.45 -6.96 0.67
C LYS A 54 10.96 -7.25 0.80
N CYS A 55 10.40 -8.09 -0.07
CA CYS A 55 9.02 -8.57 0.02
C CYS A 55 8.75 -9.21 1.39
N ASP A 56 9.60 -10.15 1.82
CA ASP A 56 9.45 -10.84 3.10
C ASP A 56 9.51 -9.88 4.29
N CYS A 57 10.50 -8.98 4.32
CA CYS A 57 10.65 -7.97 5.36
C CYS A 57 9.41 -7.06 5.46
N PHE A 58 8.89 -6.60 4.32
CA PHE A 58 7.74 -5.69 4.30
C PHE A 58 6.44 -6.40 4.66
N HIS A 59 6.28 -7.65 4.24
CA HIS A 59 5.15 -8.49 4.64
C HIS A 59 5.16 -8.77 6.14
N GLN A 60 6.32 -9.09 6.74
CA GLN A 60 6.43 -9.23 8.19
C GLN A 60 6.10 -7.93 8.93
N ARG A 61 6.56 -6.78 8.41
CA ARG A 61 6.25 -5.48 8.99
C ARG A 61 4.75 -5.20 8.95
N TYR A 62 4.09 -5.52 7.85
CA TYR A 62 2.64 -5.44 7.73
C TYR A 62 1.92 -6.28 8.78
N LEU A 63 2.33 -7.55 8.95
CA LEU A 63 1.72 -8.44 9.95
C LEU A 63 1.86 -7.92 11.38
N SER A 64 2.89 -7.12 11.69
CA SER A 64 3.04 -6.48 13.01
C SER A 64 1.98 -5.42 13.34
N PHE A 65 1.18 -4.99 12.35
CA PHE A 65 0.10 -4.00 12.51
C PHE A 65 -1.31 -4.60 12.37
N ARG A 66 -1.43 -5.93 12.21
CA ARG A 66 -2.70 -6.65 12.04
C ARG A 66 -3.14 -7.36 13.31
#